data_AF-I3C4T4-F1
#
_entry.id   AF-I3C4T4-F1
#
_cell.length_a   1.000
_cell.length_b   1.000
_cell.length_c   1.000
_cell.angle_alpha   90.00
_cell.angle_beta   90.00
_cell.angle_gamma   90.00
#
_symmetry.space_group_name_H-M   'P 1'
#
loop_
_entity.id
_entity.type
_entity.pdbx_description
1 polymer ?
#
loop_
_entity_poly.entity_id
_entity_poly.type
_entity_poly.pdbx_seq_one_letter_code
_entity_poly.pdbx_strand_id
1 'polypeptide(L)'
;MKNTAYILLLGLCFIITSCGDKENKEDNSASQDTAVASYKQLPEIKPISNEKLTEINKWKKFKELSNLMEKFQDQNSGDLTYFAEEFIRLDTEIEKDSLFPEKFNVPDVKSRLVVFKTFSNQFKTRLDENAPIDSINVSREKLLVTYNAIRQQLSETLKSKIYQDFIKEK
;
A
#
# COMPACT_ATOMS: atom_id res chain seq x y z
N MET A 1 -59.01 -1.53 20.59
CA MET A 1 -58.85 -0.96 19.23
C MET A 1 -58.05 0.34 19.40
N LYS A 2 -56.72 0.25 19.55
CA LYS A 2 -55.67 0.47 18.52
C LYS A 2 -55.89 1.75 17.69
N ASN A 3 -55.51 2.89 18.25
CA ASN A 3 -55.26 4.13 17.53
C ASN A 3 -53.74 4.34 17.43
N THR A 4 -53.16 3.90 16.31
CA THR A 4 -51.77 4.16 15.93
C THR A 4 -51.76 4.46 14.44
N ALA A 5 -51.63 5.73 14.07
CA ALA A 5 -51.16 6.16 12.74
C ALA A 5 -51.03 7.69 12.71
N TYR A 6 -50.04 8.22 13.42
CA TYR A 6 -49.40 9.47 13.04
C TYR A 6 -47.94 9.13 12.72
N ILE A 7 -47.33 9.91 11.84
CA ILE A 7 -46.00 9.77 11.22
C ILE A 7 -46.04 9.02 9.88
N LEU A 8 -46.67 9.67 8.90
CA LEU A 8 -46.27 9.54 7.50
C LEU A 8 -46.39 10.93 6.86
N LEU A 9 -45.54 11.84 7.32
CA LEU A 9 -45.40 13.19 6.79
C LEU A 9 -43.92 13.60 6.91
N LEU A 10 -43.11 13.27 5.92
CA LEU A 10 -41.97 14.11 5.56
C LEU A 10 -41.51 13.83 4.13
N GLY A 11 -41.72 14.82 3.26
CA GLY A 11 -40.65 15.24 2.36
C GLY A 11 -40.51 14.51 1.03
N LEU A 12 -41.61 14.30 0.31
CA LEU A 12 -41.60 14.22 -1.14
C LEU A 12 -41.24 15.61 -1.70
N CYS A 13 -39.99 15.81 -2.13
CA CYS A 13 -39.57 16.83 -3.13
C CYS A 13 -38.07 16.76 -3.38
N PHE A 14 -37.64 15.96 -4.36
CA PHE A 14 -36.44 16.25 -5.17
C PHE A 14 -36.59 15.50 -6.51
N ILE A 15 -37.34 16.11 -7.42
CA ILE A 15 -37.29 15.79 -8.85
C ILE A 15 -37.17 17.13 -9.57
N ILE A 16 -35.98 17.43 -10.09
CA ILE A 16 -35.75 18.26 -11.29
C ILE A 16 -34.32 18.01 -11.78
N THR A 17 -34.19 17.24 -12.86
CA THR A 17 -33.75 17.66 -14.20
C THR A 17 -32.23 17.75 -14.39
N SER A 18 -31.66 16.82 -15.17
CA SER A 18 -30.69 17.21 -16.18
C SER A 18 -30.92 16.46 -17.47
N CYS A 19 -30.86 17.24 -18.54
CA CYS A 19 -31.29 17.04 -19.90
C CYS A 19 -30.51 15.93 -20.60
N GLY A 20 -31.24 15.10 -21.36
CA GLY A 20 -30.64 14.35 -22.46
C GLY A 20 -30.50 15.25 -23.67
N ASP A 21 -29.37 15.14 -24.36
CA ASP A 21 -29.28 15.50 -25.76
C ASP A 21 -28.54 14.40 -26.55
N LYS A 22 -28.98 14.26 -27.79
CA LYS A 22 -28.85 13.10 -28.65
C LYS A 22 -27.54 13.10 -29.44
N GLU A 23 -27.02 11.90 -29.62
CA GLU A 23 -26.37 11.33 -30.81
C GLU A 23 -25.55 12.26 -31.73
N ASN A 24 -24.22 12.10 -31.69
CA ASN A 24 -23.39 12.17 -32.89
C ASN A 24 -22.64 10.84 -33.03
N LYS A 25 -23.11 10.01 -33.98
CA LYS A 25 -22.30 8.92 -34.55
C LYS A 25 -21.34 9.54 -35.56
N GLU A 26 -20.07 9.60 -35.22
CA GLU A 26 -18.99 9.55 -36.21
C GLU A 26 -18.17 8.30 -35.93
N ASP A 27 -18.34 7.34 -36.83
CA ASP A 27 -17.54 6.13 -36.93
C ASP A 27 -16.44 6.41 -37.96
N ASN A 28 -15.18 6.41 -37.55
CA ASN A 28 -14.16 5.52 -38.11
C ASN A 28 -12.72 5.93 -37.73
N SER A 29 -11.97 4.90 -37.34
CA SER A 29 -10.50 4.84 -37.30
C SER A 29 -9.83 5.47 -36.08
N ALA A 30 -10.25 5.08 -34.87
CA ALA A 30 -9.26 4.96 -33.81
C ALA A 30 -8.42 3.72 -34.15
N SER A 31 -7.24 3.95 -34.73
CA SER A 31 -6.14 3.00 -34.63
C SER A 31 -6.13 2.48 -33.20
N GLN A 32 -6.41 1.19 -33.05
CA GLN A 32 -6.26 0.50 -31.78
C GLN A 32 -4.76 0.38 -31.54
N ASP A 33 -4.14 1.53 -31.25
CA ASP A 33 -2.89 1.60 -30.55
C ASP A 33 -3.18 0.85 -29.26
N THR A 34 -2.65 -0.36 -29.15
CA THR A 34 -2.63 -1.11 -27.91
C THR A 34 -1.76 -0.30 -26.96
N ALA A 35 -2.32 0.77 -26.40
CA ALA A 35 -1.72 1.55 -25.35
C ALA A 35 -1.49 0.55 -24.22
N VAL A 36 -0.23 0.12 -24.08
CA VAL A 36 0.20 -0.73 -22.98
C VAL A 36 -0.24 0.00 -21.72
N ALA A 37 -1.17 -0.57 -20.98
CA ALA A 37 -1.75 0.07 -19.81
C ALA A 37 -0.61 0.39 -18.84
N SER A 38 -0.29 1.68 -18.69
CA SER A 38 0.82 2.14 -17.87
C SER A 38 0.32 2.52 -16.49
N TYR A 39 1.07 2.10 -15.48
CA TYR A 39 0.77 2.41 -14.10
C TYR A 39 1.23 3.80 -13.71
N LYS A 40 0.53 4.42 -12.75
CA LYS A 40 0.89 5.70 -12.17
C LYS A 40 2.28 5.61 -11.52
N GLN A 41 3.08 6.66 -11.66
CA GLN A 41 4.33 6.80 -10.93
C GLN A 41 4.05 6.79 -9.42
N LEU A 42 4.81 5.95 -8.70
CA LEU A 42 4.71 5.87 -7.25
C LEU A 42 5.47 7.01 -6.57
N PRO A 43 5.06 7.43 -5.36
CA PRO A 43 5.82 8.41 -4.58
C PRO A 43 7.25 7.92 -4.31
N GLU A 44 8.10 8.80 -3.79
CA GLU A 44 9.47 8.42 -3.47
C GLU A 44 9.57 7.54 -2.21
N ILE A 45 10.50 6.59 -2.24
CA ILE A 45 10.96 5.87 -1.05
C ILE A 45 11.67 6.87 -0.12
N LYS A 46 11.07 7.17 1.05
CA LYS A 46 11.51 8.26 1.95
C LYS A 46 12.95 8.07 2.43
N PRO A 47 13.90 8.99 2.21
CA PRO A 47 15.29 8.74 2.60
C PRO A 47 15.44 8.51 4.10
N ILE A 48 16.37 7.61 4.46
CA ILE A 48 16.85 7.41 5.82
C ILE A 48 18.37 7.62 5.83
N SER A 49 18.95 8.02 6.97
CA SER A 49 20.39 8.25 7.04
C SER A 49 21.18 6.98 6.74
N ASN A 50 22.34 7.11 6.10
CA ASN A 50 23.20 5.97 5.71
C ASN A 50 23.58 5.07 6.89
N GLU A 51 23.82 5.66 8.05
CA GLU A 51 24.11 4.93 9.29
C GLU A 51 22.94 4.01 9.69
N LYS A 52 21.72 4.55 9.71
CA LYS A 52 20.52 3.79 10.05
C LYS A 52 20.19 2.75 8.99
N LEU A 53 20.37 3.10 7.71
CA LEU A 53 20.18 2.16 6.61
C LEU A 53 21.14 0.97 6.73
N THR A 54 22.41 1.23 7.05
CA THR A 54 23.42 0.19 7.30
C THR A 54 22.96 -0.75 8.41
N GLU A 55 22.46 -0.19 9.51
CA GLU A 55 22.00 -0.97 10.65
C GLU A 55 20.73 -1.80 10.35
N ILE A 56 19.75 -1.19 9.68
CA ILE A 56 18.52 -1.87 9.24
C ILE A 56 18.85 -3.00 8.26
N ASN A 57 19.79 -2.78 7.34
CA ASN A 57 20.17 -3.76 6.32
C ASN A 57 20.92 -4.99 6.85
N LYS A 58 21.35 -4.98 8.13
CA LYS A 58 21.80 -6.20 8.81
C LYS A 58 20.66 -7.20 8.97
N TRP A 59 19.41 -6.73 9.00
CA TRP A 59 18.24 -7.60 8.93
C TRP A 59 18.01 -8.06 7.49
N LYS A 60 18.56 -9.24 7.16
CA LYS A 60 18.58 -9.78 5.80
C LYS A 60 17.20 -9.78 5.13
N LYS A 61 16.16 -10.22 5.85
CA LYS A 61 14.80 -10.30 5.30
C LYS A 61 14.20 -8.93 4.97
N PHE A 62 14.43 -7.93 5.80
CA PHE A 62 14.01 -6.57 5.49
C PHE A 62 14.81 -5.94 4.35
N LYS A 63 16.09 -6.29 4.22
CA LYS A 63 16.90 -5.91 3.05
C LYS A 63 16.34 -6.52 1.75
N GLU A 64 15.96 -7.79 1.78
CA GLU A 64 15.29 -8.46 0.65
C GLU A 64 14.00 -7.72 0.26
N LEU A 65 13.15 -7.38 1.24
CA LEU A 65 11.95 -6.57 1.02
C LEU A 65 12.28 -5.19 0.43
N SER A 66 13.32 -4.53 0.93
CA SER A 66 13.72 -3.20 0.45
C SER A 66 14.14 -3.22 -1.02
N ASN A 67 14.95 -4.20 -1.42
CA ASN A 67 15.34 -4.37 -2.82
C ASN A 67 14.13 -4.66 -3.73
N LEU A 68 13.15 -5.43 -3.24
CA LEU A 68 11.93 -5.72 -3.99
C LEU A 68 11.06 -4.47 -4.15
N MET A 69 10.96 -3.64 -3.10
CA MET A 69 10.21 -2.38 -3.13
C MET A 69 10.82 -1.35 -4.07
N GLU A 70 12.14 -1.27 -4.18
CA GLU A 70 12.83 -0.42 -5.17
C GLU A 70 12.45 -0.82 -6.60
N LYS A 71 12.57 -2.11 -6.93
CA LYS A 71 12.14 -2.64 -8.25
C LYS A 71 10.65 -2.41 -8.52
N PHE A 72 9.82 -2.55 -7.49
CA PHE A 72 8.37 -2.34 -7.59
C PHE A 72 8.01 -0.87 -7.84
N GLN A 73 8.76 0.06 -7.24
CA GLN A 73 8.59 1.49 -7.44
C GLN A 73 8.82 1.87 -8.91
N ASP A 74 9.84 1.29 -9.52
CA ASP A 74 10.26 1.57 -10.91
C ASP A 74 9.37 0.88 -11.95
N GLN A 75 8.55 -0.10 -11.55
CA GLN A 75 7.70 -0.85 -12.47
C GLN A 75 6.50 -0.02 -12.95
N ASN A 76 6.54 0.44 -14.20
CA ASN A 76 5.54 1.34 -14.78
C ASN A 76 4.57 0.66 -15.76
N SER A 77 4.76 -0.64 -16.04
CA SER A 77 3.96 -1.44 -16.96
C SER A 77 4.22 -2.93 -16.72
N GLY A 78 3.48 -3.80 -17.40
CA GLY A 78 3.68 -5.25 -17.37
C GLY A 78 3.03 -5.95 -16.16
N ASP A 79 3.32 -7.23 -15.99
CA ASP A 79 2.73 -8.04 -14.93
C ASP A 79 3.31 -7.68 -13.55
N LEU A 80 2.43 -7.50 -12.56
CA LEU A 80 2.77 -7.22 -11.17
C LEU A 80 2.60 -8.42 -10.24
N THR A 81 2.13 -9.56 -10.75
CA THR A 81 1.82 -10.76 -9.96
C THR A 81 3.03 -11.25 -9.18
N TYR A 82 4.21 -11.25 -9.81
CA TYR A 82 5.49 -11.58 -9.16
C TYR A 82 5.73 -10.75 -7.89
N PHE A 83 5.49 -9.43 -7.93
CA PHE A 83 5.68 -8.58 -6.76
C PHE A 83 4.70 -8.92 -5.64
N ALA A 84 3.43 -9.17 -5.99
CA ALA A 84 2.42 -9.52 -5.00
C ALA A 84 2.73 -10.85 -4.28
N GLU A 85 3.16 -11.86 -5.03
CA GLU A 85 3.57 -13.15 -4.48
C GLU A 85 4.79 -13.02 -3.58
N GLU A 86 5.82 -12.28 -4.03
CA GLU A 86 7.04 -12.10 -3.27
C GLU A 86 6.85 -11.24 -2.01
N PHE A 87 5.96 -10.24 -2.04
CA PHE A 87 5.61 -9.49 -0.81
C PHE A 87 4.98 -10.41 0.23
N ILE A 88 4.02 -11.25 -0.16
CA ILE A 88 3.35 -12.19 0.75
C ILE A 88 4.35 -13.23 1.29
N ARG A 89 5.23 -13.75 0.44
CA ARG A 89 6.29 -14.69 0.85
C ARG A 89 7.22 -14.04 1.87
N LEU A 90 7.75 -12.85 1.57
CA LEU A 90 8.66 -12.14 2.46
C LEU A 90 7.99 -11.74 3.79
N ASP A 91 6.74 -11.28 3.77
CA ASP A 91 5.99 -10.97 4.99
C ASP A 91 5.87 -12.20 5.90
N THR A 92 5.53 -13.34 5.31
CA THR A 92 5.42 -14.62 6.04
C THR A 92 6.76 -15.06 6.61
N GLU A 93 7.85 -14.87 5.86
CA GLU A 93 9.20 -15.20 6.32
C GLU A 93 9.67 -14.25 7.42
N ILE A 94 9.37 -12.95 7.31
CA ILE A 94 9.67 -11.93 8.34
C ILE A 94 8.97 -12.27 9.65
N GLU A 95 7.69 -12.66 9.60
CA GLU A 95 6.93 -13.07 10.80
C GLU A 95 7.52 -14.31 11.49
N LYS A 96 8.10 -15.23 10.71
CA LYS A 96 8.68 -16.48 11.19
C LYS A 96 10.19 -16.39 11.41
N ASP A 97 10.79 -15.24 11.18
CA ASP A 97 12.24 -15.06 11.18
C ASP A 97 12.78 -15.28 12.60
N SER A 98 13.43 -16.43 12.83
CA SER A 98 14.11 -16.68 14.10
C SER A 98 15.27 -15.70 14.35
N LEU A 99 15.70 -14.98 13.32
CA LEU A 99 16.71 -13.92 13.36
C LEU A 99 16.08 -12.52 13.38
N PHE A 100 14.79 -12.39 13.68
CA PHE A 100 14.14 -11.09 13.87
C PHE A 100 14.93 -10.25 14.88
N PRO A 101 15.48 -9.08 14.50
CA PRO A 101 16.38 -8.37 15.39
C PRO A 101 15.65 -7.85 16.64
N GLU A 102 16.17 -8.17 17.82
CA GLU A 102 15.58 -7.77 19.12
C GLU A 102 15.39 -6.26 19.23
N LYS A 103 16.25 -5.47 18.57
CA LYS A 103 16.10 -4.01 18.54
C LYS A 103 14.83 -3.53 17.86
N PHE A 104 14.30 -4.28 16.91
CA PHE A 104 13.07 -3.97 16.18
C PHE A 104 11.87 -4.77 16.70
N ASN A 105 12.07 -5.64 17.70
CA ASN A 105 11.05 -6.51 18.28
C ASN A 105 10.13 -5.72 19.23
N VAL A 106 9.51 -4.66 18.70
CA VAL A 106 8.62 -3.76 19.43
C VAL A 106 7.23 -3.75 18.79
N PRO A 107 6.15 -3.51 19.56
CA PRO A 107 4.79 -3.54 19.05
C PRO A 107 4.56 -2.65 17.83
N ASP A 108 5.16 -1.46 17.81
CA ASP A 108 4.98 -0.49 16.72
C ASP A 108 5.49 -1.02 15.38
N VAL A 109 6.67 -1.66 15.36
CA VAL A 109 7.22 -2.27 14.14
C VAL A 109 6.32 -3.41 13.67
N LYS A 110 5.91 -4.28 14.58
CA LYS A 110 5.02 -5.42 14.27
C LYS A 110 3.69 -4.95 13.69
N SER A 111 3.10 -3.90 14.27
CA SER A 111 1.86 -3.31 13.76
C SER A 111 2.01 -2.84 12.31
N ARG A 112 3.11 -2.16 11.97
CA ARG A 112 3.36 -1.71 10.59
C ARG A 112 3.54 -2.87 9.61
N LEU A 113 4.20 -3.96 10.02
CA LEU A 113 4.34 -5.17 9.21
C LEU A 113 2.98 -5.85 8.93
N VAL A 114 2.09 -5.90 9.93
CA VAL A 114 0.72 -6.42 9.75
C VAL A 114 -0.07 -5.58 8.74
N VAL A 115 0.06 -4.25 8.80
CA VAL A 115 -0.58 -3.35 7.83
C VAL A 115 -0.01 -3.58 6.43
N PHE A 116 1.30 -3.78 6.31
CA PHE A 116 1.92 -4.08 5.01
C PHE A 116 1.41 -5.39 4.43
N LYS A 117 1.42 -6.48 5.22
CA LYS A 117 0.82 -7.77 4.84
C LYS A 117 -0.63 -7.66 4.41
N THR A 118 -1.41 -6.82 5.09
CA THR A 118 -2.81 -6.57 4.71
C THR A 118 -2.89 -5.96 3.31
N PHE A 119 -2.07 -4.95 3.02
CA PHE A 119 -2.05 -4.33 1.70
C PHE A 119 -1.41 -5.21 0.62
N SER A 120 -0.44 -6.07 0.95
CA SER A 120 0.10 -7.09 0.05
C SER A 120 -0.98 -8.06 -0.43
N ASN A 121 -1.79 -8.58 0.50
CA ASN A 121 -2.91 -9.46 0.16
C ASN A 121 -3.98 -8.73 -0.66
N GLN A 122 -4.37 -7.52 -0.25
CA GLN A 122 -5.32 -6.70 -1.00
C GLN A 122 -4.84 -6.35 -2.41
N PHE A 123 -3.54 -6.18 -2.60
CA PHE A 123 -2.94 -5.95 -3.89
C PHE A 123 -3.01 -7.21 -4.75
N LYS A 124 -2.63 -8.37 -4.21
CA LYS A 124 -2.77 -9.67 -4.90
C LYS A 124 -4.21 -9.92 -5.35
N THR A 125 -5.19 -9.77 -4.46
CA THR A 125 -6.61 -9.97 -4.79
C THR A 125 -7.03 -9.12 -5.98
N ARG A 126 -6.61 -7.85 -6.05
CA ARG A 126 -6.94 -6.98 -7.19
C ARG A 126 -6.32 -7.46 -8.50
N LEU A 127 -5.11 -8.00 -8.45
CA LEU A 127 -4.47 -8.57 -9.64
C LEU A 127 -5.23 -9.84 -10.08
N ASP A 128 -5.54 -10.74 -9.13
CA ASP A 128 -6.26 -11.98 -9.39
C ASP A 128 -7.66 -11.73 -9.99
N GLU A 129 -8.33 -10.66 -9.54
CA GLU A 129 -9.65 -10.23 -10.02
C GLU A 129 -9.59 -9.43 -11.35
N ASN A 130 -8.40 -9.19 -11.90
CA ASN A 130 -8.20 -8.31 -13.05
C ASN A 130 -8.88 -6.93 -12.85
N ALA A 131 -8.72 -6.37 -11.64
CA ALA A 131 -9.35 -5.11 -11.27
C ALA A 131 -8.93 -3.95 -12.20
N PRO A 132 -9.75 -2.90 -12.33
CA PRO A 132 -9.40 -1.73 -13.13
C PRO A 132 -8.05 -1.11 -12.73
N ILE A 133 -7.31 -0.57 -13.70
CA ILE A 133 -5.94 -0.05 -13.49
C ILE A 133 -5.87 1.02 -12.39
N ASP A 134 -6.90 1.84 -12.22
CA ASP A 134 -6.96 2.84 -11.15
C ASP A 134 -7.00 2.20 -9.76
N SER A 135 -7.74 1.09 -9.61
CA SER A 135 -7.77 0.32 -8.36
C SER A 135 -6.42 -0.32 -8.07
N ILE A 136 -5.73 -0.82 -9.11
CA ILE A 136 -4.36 -1.32 -9.00
C ILE A 136 -3.43 -0.20 -8.55
N ASN A 137 -3.47 0.97 -9.19
CA ASN A 137 -2.65 2.13 -8.83
C ASN A 137 -2.85 2.56 -7.37
N VAL A 138 -4.09 2.60 -6.88
CA VAL A 138 -4.38 2.90 -5.47
C VAL A 138 -3.73 1.87 -4.53
N SER A 139 -3.76 0.59 -4.88
CA SER A 139 -3.10 -0.43 -4.06
C SER A 139 -1.58 -0.35 -4.09
N ARG A 140 -1.00 -0.06 -5.26
CA ARG A 140 0.44 0.17 -5.36
C ARG A 140 0.88 1.35 -4.48
N GLU A 141 0.11 2.44 -4.49
CA GLU A 141 0.37 3.61 -3.64
C GLU A 141 0.29 3.26 -2.14
N LYS A 142 -0.75 2.52 -1.72
CA LYS A 142 -0.91 2.06 -0.32
C LYS A 142 0.23 1.17 0.16
N LEU A 143 0.71 0.25 -0.69
CA LEU A 143 1.87 -0.60 -0.39
C LEU A 143 3.10 0.24 -0.13
N LEU A 144 3.41 1.19 -1.01
CA LEU A 144 4.58 2.04 -0.87
C LEU A 144 4.47 2.97 0.35
N VAL A 145 3.31 3.57 0.60
CA VAL A 145 3.08 4.39 1.80
C VAL A 145 3.31 3.58 3.07
N THR A 146 2.84 2.34 3.11
CA THR A 146 3.01 1.46 4.27
C THR A 146 4.46 1.03 4.44
N TYR A 147 5.17 0.71 3.34
CA TYR A 147 6.60 0.44 3.36
C TYR A 147 7.39 1.63 3.93
N ASN A 148 7.08 2.85 3.47
CA ASN A 148 7.68 4.06 4.00
C ASN A 148 7.40 4.25 5.50
N ALA A 149 6.21 3.88 5.98
CA ALA A 149 5.89 3.91 7.41
C ALA A 149 6.71 2.89 8.22
N ILE A 150 6.97 1.69 7.68
CA ILE A 150 7.85 0.71 8.32
C ILE A 150 9.27 1.28 8.42
N ARG A 151 9.83 1.83 7.33
CA ARG A 151 11.18 2.40 7.34
C ARG A 151 11.34 3.54 8.33
N GLN A 152 10.34 4.41 8.41
CA GLN A 152 10.30 5.48 9.40
C GLN A 152 10.31 4.90 10.82
N GLN A 153 9.45 3.92 11.10
CA GLN A 153 9.39 3.27 12.42
C GLN A 153 10.72 2.62 12.81
N LEU A 154 11.35 1.88 11.89
CA LEU A 154 12.67 1.28 12.13
C LEU A 154 13.73 2.33 12.44
N SER A 155 13.74 3.44 11.71
CA SER A 155 14.64 4.57 11.91
C SER A 155 14.43 5.25 13.27
N GLU A 156 13.18 5.38 13.72
CA GLU A 156 12.82 5.94 15.03
C GLU A 156 13.22 5.02 16.17
N THR A 157 13.03 3.71 16.02
CA THR A 157 13.45 2.71 17.00
C THR A 157 14.96 2.69 17.23
N LEU A 158 15.77 2.94 16.19
CA LEU A 158 17.22 3.12 16.36
C LEU A 158 17.57 4.39 17.15
N LYS A 159 16.83 5.49 16.94
CA LYS A 159 17.05 6.75 17.68
C LYS A 159 16.77 6.58 19.17
N SER A 160 15.69 5.87 19.53
CA SER A 160 15.32 5.71 20.94
C SER A 160 16.32 4.86 21.71
N LYS A 161 16.90 3.81 21.11
CA LYS A 161 17.92 2.99 21.76
C LYS A 161 19.21 3.75 22.04
N ILE A 162 19.71 4.56 21.09
CA ILE A 162 20.89 5.42 21.29
C ILE A 162 20.70 6.33 22.52
N TYR A 163 19.52 6.91 22.68
CA TYR A 163 19.22 7.78 23.83
C TYR A 163 19.17 7.01 25.16
N GLN A 164 18.63 5.80 25.16
CA GLN A 164 18.56 4.95 26.35
C GLN A 164 19.94 4.48 26.81
N ASP A 165 20.81 4.11 25.87
CA ASP A 165 22.18 3.66 26.19
C ASP A 165 22.99 4.82 26.79
N PHE A 166 22.84 6.04 26.27
CA PHE A 166 23.47 7.24 26.82
C PHE A 166 23.03 7.57 28.25
N ILE A 167 21.78 7.27 28.63
CA ILE A 167 21.29 7.50 30.00
C ILE A 167 21.83 6.46 30.98
N LYS A 168 22.02 5.20 30.53
CA LYS A 168 22.47 4.09 31.40
C LYS A 168 23.96 4.09 31.69
N GLU A 169 24.77 4.80 30.91
CA GLU A 169 26.22 4.96 31.12
C GLU A 169 26.58 6.09 32.11
N LYS A 170 25.59 6.72 32.76
CA LYS A 170 25.76 7.68 33.85
C LYS A 170 25.27 7.14 35.18
#